data_AF-A0A8J4X7A6-F1
#
_entry.id   AF-A0A8J4X7A6-F1
#
_cell.length_a   1.000
_cell.length_b   1.000
_cell.length_c   1.000
_cell.angle_alpha   90.00
_cell.angle_beta   90.00
_cell.angle_gamma   90.00
#
_symmetry.space_group_name_H-M   'P 1'
#
loop_
_entity.id
_entity.type
_entity.pdbx_description
1 polymer ?
#
loop_
_entity_poly.entity_id
_entity_poly.type
_entity_poly.pdbx_seq_one_letter_code
_entity_poly.pdbx_strand_id
1 'polypeptide(L)'
;MNMSDSVVNFSGSWRMRSSENFEELLKALGVNVFLRKIAVAAASRPSVQIEQQGETLSIQTSTSVRTTHVIFTVGQMFNETTVDGRPCTSFPKWDSDRKITCEQTLLKGEGPRTSWTRELTDNGELILDPSVTQHSSTDYPTLDLYNPFDNKPPPPYQATPPTSTPTAPPTLPPQTLPTRTTPTEPRNYGSYSTQQSAVNATTADLLKKQEELERKAKELERRERELDSQSRSTGASFQKNWPPLPSFCPVGPCFYHDINVEISQGFQRIVTNMYYFWMGTACTLAFNVLSCLALFCVDTDKGVDFGLAILWILLFTPCSFVCWYRPVYKAFRADSSFNFFVFFFIFFVQVVLYVLMTIGIPGWGFSGWIVSLAALKKSTGVGVIMLLNALVFTAQAAMGVVLLKK
;
A
#
# COMPACT_ATOMS: atom_id res chain seq x y z
N MET A 1 -29.56 18.52 -32.41
CA MET A 1 -29.29 17.08 -32.23
C MET A 1 -28.30 17.00 -31.08
N ASN A 2 -28.73 16.50 -29.91
CA ASN A 2 -27.94 16.51 -28.68
C ASN A 2 -26.79 15.51 -28.77
N MET A 3 -25.64 15.87 -28.19
CA MET A 3 -24.39 15.09 -28.16
C MET A 3 -24.45 13.98 -27.09
N SER A 4 -25.56 13.24 -27.03
CA SER A 4 -25.86 12.20 -26.01
C SER A 4 -26.06 10.79 -26.60
N ASP A 5 -25.78 10.60 -27.89
CA ASP A 5 -25.56 9.31 -28.54
C ASP A 5 -24.05 9.26 -28.83
N SER A 6 -23.20 8.36 -28.34
CA SER A 6 -23.29 6.89 -28.40
C SER A 6 -22.19 6.23 -27.54
N VAL A 7 -22.07 6.56 -26.26
CA VAL A 7 -21.08 5.91 -25.39
C VAL A 7 -21.56 4.51 -25.03
N VAL A 8 -20.71 3.50 -25.24
CA VAL A 8 -21.09 2.10 -25.02
C VAL A 8 -21.27 1.80 -23.53
N ASN A 9 -22.26 0.96 -23.22
CA ASN A 9 -22.60 0.57 -21.86
C ASN A 9 -21.74 -0.62 -21.41
N PHE A 10 -20.91 -0.42 -20.39
CA PHE A 10 -20.02 -1.43 -19.78
C PHE A 10 -20.72 -2.28 -18.71
N SER A 11 -21.98 -1.98 -18.38
CA SER A 11 -22.70 -2.62 -17.28
C SER A 11 -22.82 -4.13 -17.49
N GLY A 12 -22.52 -4.89 -16.45
CA GLY A 12 -22.59 -6.34 -16.49
C GLY A 12 -21.76 -7.05 -15.44
N SER A 13 -21.90 -8.37 -15.38
CA SER A 13 -21.08 -9.25 -14.54
C SER A 13 -20.07 -10.00 -15.40
N TRP A 14 -18.81 -9.66 -15.25
CA TRP A 14 -17.68 -10.15 -16.02
C TRP A 14 -16.90 -11.20 -15.23
N ARG A 15 -16.46 -12.27 -15.89
CA ARG A 15 -15.51 -13.24 -15.35
C ARG A 15 -14.26 -13.24 -16.20
N MET A 16 -13.10 -13.30 -15.54
CA MET A 16 -11.82 -13.38 -16.24
C MET A 16 -11.71 -14.68 -17.02
N ARG A 17 -11.41 -14.56 -18.32
CA ARG A 17 -11.18 -15.68 -19.24
C ARG A 17 -9.70 -16.04 -19.35
N SER A 18 -8.85 -15.03 -19.48
CA SER A 18 -7.39 -15.14 -19.58
C SER A 18 -6.72 -13.95 -18.87
N SER A 19 -5.45 -14.13 -18.52
CA SER A 19 -4.59 -13.09 -17.95
C SER A 19 -3.18 -13.31 -18.45
N GLU A 20 -2.55 -12.26 -18.97
CA GLU A 20 -1.19 -12.28 -19.50
C GLU A 20 -0.34 -11.27 -18.74
N ASN A 21 0.94 -11.60 -18.51
CA ASN A 21 1.95 -10.70 -17.92
C ASN A 21 1.63 -10.07 -16.55
N PHE A 22 0.59 -10.52 -15.83
CA PHE A 22 0.23 -9.97 -14.52
C PHE A 22 1.36 -10.10 -13.48
N GLU A 23 2.13 -11.20 -13.49
CA GLU A 23 3.28 -11.34 -12.61
C GLU A 23 4.40 -10.33 -12.94
N GLU A 24 4.67 -10.09 -14.23
CA GLU A 24 5.71 -9.14 -14.67
C GLU A 24 5.29 -7.70 -14.36
N LEU A 25 4.00 -7.37 -14.48
CA LEU A 25 3.45 -6.09 -14.02
C LEU A 25 3.76 -5.85 -12.54
N LEU A 26 3.44 -6.80 -11.67
CA LEU A 26 3.70 -6.68 -10.23
C LEU A 26 5.20 -6.56 -9.93
N LYS A 27 6.04 -7.23 -10.71
CA LYS A 27 7.49 -7.12 -10.60
C LYS A 27 7.99 -5.73 -10.99
N ALA A 28 7.45 -5.13 -12.06
CA ALA A 28 7.76 -3.76 -12.48
C ALA A 28 7.31 -2.73 -11.44
N LEU A 29 6.24 -3.01 -10.69
CA LEU A 29 5.79 -2.22 -9.54
C LEU A 29 6.66 -2.42 -8.27
N GLY A 30 7.69 -3.27 -8.32
CA GLY A 30 8.59 -3.53 -7.18
C GLY A 30 8.07 -4.56 -6.17
N VAL A 31 7.02 -5.31 -6.51
CA VAL A 31 6.47 -6.35 -5.62
C VAL A 31 7.41 -7.56 -5.59
N ASN A 32 7.75 -8.04 -4.38
CA ASN A 32 8.66 -9.17 -4.20
C ASN A 32 8.08 -10.50 -4.73
N VAL A 33 8.95 -11.44 -5.13
CA VAL A 33 8.59 -12.71 -5.80
C VAL A 33 7.49 -13.48 -5.05
N PHE A 34 7.58 -13.54 -3.72
CA PHE A 34 6.62 -14.27 -2.89
C PHE A 34 5.22 -13.66 -2.95
N LEU A 35 5.11 -12.34 -2.78
CA LEU A 35 3.85 -11.61 -2.89
C LEU A 35 3.25 -11.69 -4.29
N ARG A 36 4.08 -11.69 -5.33
CA ARG A 36 3.60 -11.83 -6.72
C ARG A 36 2.92 -13.18 -6.96
N LYS A 37 3.50 -14.29 -6.48
CA LYS A 37 2.89 -15.62 -6.62
C LYS A 37 1.54 -15.71 -5.90
N ILE A 38 1.43 -15.12 -4.73
CA ILE A 38 0.15 -15.05 -3.99
C ILE A 38 -0.87 -14.20 -4.76
N ALA A 39 -0.49 -13.03 -5.26
CA ALA A 39 -1.37 -12.15 -6.01
C ALA A 39 -1.88 -12.81 -7.30
N VAL A 40 -1.01 -13.50 -8.04
CA VAL A 40 -1.39 -14.27 -9.24
C VAL A 40 -2.38 -15.38 -8.90
N ALA A 41 -2.13 -16.13 -7.82
CA ALA A 41 -3.06 -17.17 -7.38
C ALA A 41 -4.42 -16.59 -6.95
N ALA A 42 -4.41 -15.48 -6.21
CA ALA A 42 -5.60 -14.82 -5.70
C ALA A 42 -6.46 -14.18 -6.80
N ALA A 43 -5.80 -13.57 -7.79
CA ALA A 43 -6.40 -12.93 -8.94
C ALA A 43 -6.54 -13.86 -10.15
N SER A 44 -6.47 -15.18 -9.95
CA SER A 44 -6.62 -16.16 -11.03
C SER A 44 -8.05 -16.26 -11.58
N ARG A 45 -9.06 -15.89 -10.78
CA ARG A 45 -10.49 -15.96 -11.14
C ARG A 45 -11.31 -14.80 -10.56
N PRO A 46 -11.00 -13.53 -10.86
CA PRO A 46 -11.79 -12.42 -10.37
C PRO A 46 -13.16 -12.39 -11.05
N SER A 47 -14.17 -11.99 -10.28
CA SER A 47 -15.45 -11.55 -10.80
C SER A 47 -15.55 -10.03 -10.70
N VAL A 48 -15.90 -9.38 -11.80
CA VAL A 48 -16.04 -7.92 -11.87
C VAL A 48 -17.50 -7.59 -12.16
N GLN A 49 -18.12 -6.75 -11.32
CA GLN A 49 -19.44 -6.18 -11.58
C GLN A 49 -19.26 -4.71 -11.91
N ILE A 50 -19.88 -4.27 -13.01
CA ILE A 50 -19.86 -2.89 -13.46
C ILE A 50 -21.30 -2.42 -13.54
N GLU A 51 -21.56 -1.24 -12.96
CA GLU A 51 -22.79 -0.48 -13.14
C GLU A 51 -22.44 0.88 -13.71
N GLN A 52 -23.06 1.25 -14.83
CA GLN A 52 -22.83 2.53 -15.49
C GLN A 52 -24.11 3.36 -15.52
N GLN A 53 -23.99 4.61 -15.07
CA GLN A 53 -25.04 5.62 -15.13
C GLN A 53 -24.50 6.84 -15.85
N GLY A 54 -24.75 6.90 -17.16
CA GLY A 54 -24.15 7.91 -18.05
C GLY A 54 -22.63 7.82 -18.02
N GLU A 55 -21.99 8.88 -17.52
CA GLU A 55 -20.53 9.03 -17.40
C GLU A 55 -19.96 8.47 -16.08
N THR A 56 -20.82 8.05 -15.15
CA THR A 56 -20.40 7.49 -13.86
C THR A 56 -20.35 5.98 -13.91
N LEU A 57 -19.22 5.38 -13.53
CA LEU A 57 -19.04 3.94 -13.43
C LEU A 57 -18.78 3.55 -11.97
N SER A 58 -19.49 2.51 -11.52
CA SER A 58 -19.25 1.79 -10.27
C SER A 58 -18.71 0.41 -10.60
N ILE A 59 -17.49 0.13 -10.15
CA ILE A 59 -16.78 -1.12 -10.45
C ILE A 59 -16.47 -1.84 -9.14
N GLN A 60 -17.06 -3.03 -8.99
CA GLN A 60 -16.74 -3.95 -7.90
C GLN A 60 -15.91 -5.10 -8.45
N THR A 61 -14.69 -5.27 -7.93
CA THR A 61 -13.80 -6.38 -8.31
C THR A 61 -13.60 -7.30 -7.12
N SER A 62 -14.02 -8.56 -7.24
CA SER A 62 -13.90 -9.57 -6.18
C SER A 62 -12.88 -10.64 -6.56
N THR A 63 -11.88 -10.85 -5.72
CA THR A 63 -10.88 -11.94 -5.81
C THR A 63 -11.01 -12.86 -4.59
N SER A 64 -10.25 -13.95 -4.52
CA SER A 64 -10.28 -14.84 -3.34
C SER A 64 -9.71 -14.20 -2.07
N VAL A 65 -8.93 -13.11 -2.20
CA VAL A 65 -8.24 -12.45 -1.07
C VAL A 65 -8.83 -11.08 -0.76
N ARG A 66 -9.34 -10.35 -1.76
CA ARG A 66 -9.79 -8.97 -1.60
C ARG A 66 -10.95 -8.64 -2.53
N THR A 67 -11.90 -7.85 -2.02
CA THR A 67 -12.92 -7.18 -2.81
C THR A 67 -12.66 -5.68 -2.79
N THR A 68 -12.65 -5.04 -3.95
CA THR A 68 -12.47 -3.59 -4.10
C THR A 68 -13.69 -2.97 -4.78
N HIS A 69 -14.01 -1.75 -4.39
CA HIS A 69 -15.08 -0.94 -4.95
C HIS A 69 -14.50 0.41 -5.37
N VAL A 70 -14.70 0.79 -6.62
CA VAL A 70 -14.28 2.09 -7.15
C VAL A 70 -15.45 2.72 -7.87
N ILE A 71 -15.72 3.98 -7.55
CA ILE A 71 -16.74 4.78 -8.22
C ILE A 71 -16.03 6.01 -8.80
N PHE A 72 -16.18 6.24 -10.10
CA PHE A 72 -15.60 7.40 -10.76
C PHE A 72 -16.52 7.95 -11.84
N THR A 73 -16.36 9.23 -12.15
CA THR A 73 -17.03 9.89 -13.28
C THR A 73 -15.98 10.20 -14.34
N VAL A 74 -16.21 9.78 -15.58
CA VAL A 74 -15.28 10.04 -16.68
C VAL A 74 -15.13 11.56 -16.88
N GLY A 75 -13.89 12.03 -17.04
CA GLY A 75 -13.55 13.45 -17.12
C GLY A 75 -13.38 14.15 -15.77
N GLN A 76 -13.52 13.46 -14.64
CA GLN A 76 -13.26 14.00 -13.30
C GLN A 76 -12.12 13.27 -12.60
N MET A 77 -11.24 14.04 -11.94
CA MET A 77 -10.20 13.46 -11.07
C MET A 77 -10.83 12.87 -9.82
N PHE A 78 -10.33 11.72 -9.38
CA PHE A 78 -10.70 11.11 -8.12
C PHE A 78 -9.48 10.51 -7.41
N ASN A 79 -9.58 10.37 -6.10
CA ASN A 79 -8.56 9.71 -5.30
C ASN A 79 -8.86 8.22 -5.22
N GLU A 80 -7.87 7.40 -5.53
CA GLU A 80 -7.95 5.95 -5.37
C GLU A 80 -6.67 5.38 -4.76
N THR A 81 -6.63 4.06 -4.66
CA THR A 81 -5.46 3.32 -4.21
C THR A 81 -5.00 2.41 -5.34
N THR A 82 -3.72 2.47 -5.69
CA THR A 82 -3.12 1.58 -6.69
C THR A 82 -3.20 0.12 -6.24
N VAL A 83 -2.95 -0.81 -7.16
CA VAL A 83 -2.99 -2.27 -6.91
C VAL A 83 -2.07 -2.68 -5.75
N ASP A 84 -0.95 -1.98 -5.57
CA ASP A 84 0.03 -2.19 -4.50
C ASP A 84 -0.24 -1.39 -3.20
N GLY A 85 -1.37 -0.69 -3.10
CA GLY A 85 -1.82 -0.07 -1.86
C GLY A 85 -1.40 1.40 -1.66
N ARG A 86 -0.83 2.06 -2.67
CA ARG A 86 -0.39 3.46 -2.56
C ARG A 86 -1.52 4.42 -2.95
N PRO A 87 -1.73 5.53 -2.19
CA PRO A 87 -2.68 6.57 -2.58
C PRO A 87 -2.26 7.25 -3.90
N CYS A 88 -3.19 7.35 -4.84
CA CYS A 88 -2.99 8.03 -6.12
C CYS A 88 -4.22 8.86 -6.52
N THR A 89 -4.00 9.86 -7.37
CA THR A 89 -5.03 10.55 -8.12
C THR A 89 -5.16 9.93 -9.50
N SER A 90 -6.39 9.69 -9.92
CA SER A 90 -6.71 9.04 -11.18
C SER A 90 -7.60 9.92 -12.03
N PHE A 91 -7.31 9.96 -13.33
CA PHE A 91 -8.06 10.74 -14.29
C PHE A 91 -8.53 9.89 -15.47
N PRO A 92 -9.78 9.41 -15.45
CA PRO A 92 -10.37 8.63 -16.52
C PRO A 92 -10.82 9.54 -17.66
N LYS A 93 -10.48 9.18 -18.90
CA LYS A 93 -10.86 9.84 -20.14
C LYS A 93 -11.40 8.80 -21.13
N TRP A 94 -12.38 9.19 -21.94
CA TRP A 94 -12.70 8.45 -23.15
C TRP A 94 -11.58 8.62 -24.17
N ASP A 95 -10.99 7.50 -24.59
CA ASP A 95 -10.06 7.40 -25.72
C ASP A 95 -10.84 7.17 -27.02
N SER A 96 -11.95 6.41 -26.92
CA SER A 96 -12.95 6.21 -27.97
C SER A 96 -14.34 6.03 -27.34
N ASP A 97 -15.37 5.81 -28.16
CA ASP A 97 -16.74 5.46 -27.72
C ASP A 97 -16.82 4.15 -26.93
N ARG A 98 -15.76 3.34 -26.98
CA ARG A 98 -15.66 2.00 -26.38
C ARG A 98 -14.46 1.79 -25.48
N LYS A 99 -13.64 2.83 -25.29
CA LYS A 99 -12.38 2.71 -24.56
C LYS A 99 -12.19 3.85 -23.57
N ILE A 100 -11.95 3.48 -22.32
CA ILE A 100 -11.57 4.38 -21.23
C ILE A 100 -10.08 4.22 -20.98
N THR A 101 -9.35 5.32 -20.95
CA THR A 101 -7.95 5.37 -20.50
C THR A 101 -7.90 6.16 -19.19
N CYS A 102 -7.16 5.64 -18.21
CA CYS A 102 -6.98 6.31 -16.94
C CYS A 102 -5.50 6.38 -16.59
N GLU A 103 -5.02 7.60 -16.39
CA GLU A 103 -3.69 7.86 -15.85
C GLU A 103 -3.77 7.94 -14.34
N GLN A 104 -2.83 7.30 -13.65
CA GLN A 104 -2.72 7.34 -12.20
C GLN A 104 -1.42 8.04 -11.81
N THR A 105 -1.52 8.99 -10.90
CA THR A 105 -0.39 9.74 -10.36
C THR A 105 -0.33 9.54 -8.86
N LEU A 106 0.80 9.06 -8.34
CA LEU A 106 0.98 8.83 -6.91
C LEU A 106 0.90 10.15 -6.14
N LEU A 107 0.16 10.17 -5.03
CA LEU A 107 0.05 11.33 -4.15
C LEU A 107 1.33 11.58 -3.34
N LYS A 108 2.10 10.51 -3.05
CA LYS A 108 3.34 10.58 -2.28
C LYS A 108 4.36 9.55 -2.76
N GLY A 109 5.61 9.97 -2.90
CA GLY A 109 6.77 9.13 -3.24
C GLY A 109 7.11 9.08 -4.73
N GLU A 110 8.28 8.54 -5.04
CA GLU A 110 8.69 8.22 -6.41
C GLU A 110 8.29 6.79 -6.75
N GLY A 111 7.81 6.59 -7.98
CA GLY A 111 7.38 5.29 -8.47
C GLY A 111 7.14 5.37 -9.97
N PRO A 112 7.04 4.22 -10.65
CA PRO A 112 6.75 4.25 -12.08
C PRO A 112 5.33 4.78 -12.29
N ARG A 113 5.12 5.50 -13.39
CA ARG A 113 3.78 5.97 -13.77
C ARG A 113 2.93 4.77 -14.12
N THR A 114 1.73 4.69 -13.55
CA THR A 114 0.79 3.60 -13.83
C THR A 114 -0.40 4.17 -14.58
N SER A 115 -0.89 3.40 -15.53
CA SER A 115 -2.14 3.69 -16.23
C SER A 115 -2.88 2.40 -16.48
N TRP A 116 -4.17 2.50 -16.76
CA TRP A 116 -4.96 1.36 -17.18
C TRP A 116 -5.90 1.78 -18.30
N THR A 117 -6.22 0.83 -19.17
CA THR A 117 -7.28 1.00 -20.18
C THR A 117 -8.36 -0.05 -20.01
N ARG A 118 -9.61 0.31 -20.32
CA ARG A 118 -10.76 -0.61 -20.39
C ARG A 118 -11.44 -0.44 -21.72
N GLU A 119 -11.47 -1.51 -22.51
CA GLU A 119 -12.06 -1.51 -23.84
C GLU A 119 -13.13 -2.59 -23.97
N LEU A 120 -14.31 -2.23 -24.48
CA LEU A 120 -15.33 -3.19 -24.85
C LEU A 120 -15.24 -3.49 -26.35
N THR A 121 -14.84 -4.72 -26.68
CA THR A 121 -14.66 -5.17 -28.06
C THR A 121 -15.98 -5.46 -28.75
N ASP A 122 -15.99 -5.49 -30.08
CA ASP A 122 -17.19 -5.80 -30.89
C ASP A 122 -17.79 -7.19 -30.62
N ASN A 123 -16.96 -8.14 -30.17
CA ASN A 123 -17.39 -9.49 -29.82
C ASN A 123 -17.94 -9.60 -28.37
N GLY A 124 -18.08 -8.47 -27.66
CA GLY A 124 -18.63 -8.42 -26.31
C GLY A 124 -17.66 -8.87 -25.21
N GLU A 125 -16.36 -8.82 -25.45
CA GLU A 125 -15.33 -9.07 -24.43
C GLU A 125 -14.88 -7.75 -23.80
N LEU A 126 -14.54 -7.78 -22.51
CA LEU A 126 -13.99 -6.64 -21.79
C LEU A 126 -12.49 -6.84 -21.60
N ILE A 127 -11.68 -5.99 -22.23
CA ILE A 127 -10.23 -6.00 -22.09
C ILE A 127 -9.82 -4.96 -21.04
N LEU A 128 -9.03 -5.39 -20.06
CA LEU A 128 -8.39 -4.52 -19.07
C LEU A 128 -6.87 -4.63 -19.27
N ASP A 129 -6.25 -3.53 -19.65
CA ASP A 129 -4.80 -3.47 -19.87
C ASP A 129 -4.13 -2.49 -18.88
N PRO A 130 -3.55 -2.99 -17.78
CA PRO A 130 -2.74 -2.19 -16.88
C PRO A 130 -1.30 -2.04 -17.40
N SER A 131 -0.80 -0.82 -17.42
CA SER A 131 0.54 -0.51 -17.93
C SER A 131 1.38 0.30 -16.93
N VAL A 132 2.70 0.16 -17.05
CA VAL A 132 3.69 0.81 -16.20
C VAL A 132 4.74 1.46 -17.09
N THR A 133 4.84 2.78 -17.04
CA THR A 133 5.91 3.53 -17.72
C THR A 133 7.01 3.82 -16.71
N GLN A 134 8.17 3.18 -16.88
CA GLN A 134 9.36 3.53 -16.12
C GLN A 134 9.89 4.87 -16.63
N HIS A 135 10.20 5.81 -15.73
CA HIS A 135 11.08 6.91 -16.10
C HIS A 135 12.48 6.33 -16.31
N SER A 136 12.83 6.00 -17.55
CA SER A 136 14.22 6.07 -17.97
C SER A 136 14.61 7.53 -17.95
N SER A 137 15.58 7.88 -17.12
CA SER A 137 16.29 9.16 -17.20
C SER A 137 17.10 9.22 -18.49
N THR A 138 16.44 9.37 -19.63
CA THR A 138 16.98 9.69 -20.97
C THR A 138 15.79 9.94 -21.89
N ASP A 139 15.26 11.15 -21.84
CA ASP A 139 14.67 11.89 -22.98
C ASP A 139 14.00 13.15 -22.42
N TYR A 140 14.83 14.12 -22.06
CA TYR A 140 14.43 15.52 -22.17
C TYR A 140 14.99 16.01 -23.52
N PRO A 141 14.14 16.42 -24.47
CA PRO A 141 14.59 17.27 -25.55
C PRO A 141 14.96 18.63 -24.93
N THR A 142 16.25 18.76 -24.63
CA THR A 142 17.03 20.02 -24.58
C THR A 142 16.34 21.23 -23.94
N LEU A 143 16.41 21.30 -22.61
CA LEU A 143 16.38 22.57 -21.87
C LEU A 143 17.79 23.00 -21.38
N ASP A 144 18.84 22.30 -21.83
CA ASP A 144 20.24 22.57 -21.49
C ASP A 144 20.98 23.50 -22.48
N LEU A 145 20.27 24.29 -23.30
CA LEU A 145 20.90 25.24 -24.22
C LEU A 145 20.53 26.70 -23.93
N TYR A 146 20.70 27.13 -22.67
CA TYR A 146 20.86 28.55 -22.38
C TYR A 146 21.80 28.74 -21.19
N ASN A 147 23.10 28.73 -21.48
CA ASN A 147 24.11 29.28 -20.58
C ASN A 147 24.41 30.72 -21.03
N PRO A 148 23.87 31.76 -20.34
CA PRO A 148 24.00 33.16 -20.75
C PRO A 148 25.43 33.72 -20.66
N PHE A 149 26.43 32.87 -20.39
CA PHE A 149 27.85 33.22 -20.32
C PHE A 149 28.73 32.42 -21.30
N ASP A 150 28.16 31.58 -22.18
CA ASP A 150 28.94 30.87 -23.21
C ASP A 150 29.12 31.72 -24.49
N ASN A 151 30.33 32.25 -24.70
CA ASN A 151 30.72 33.01 -25.88
C ASN A 151 31.15 32.09 -27.05
N LYS A 152 30.26 31.23 -27.57
CA LYS A 152 30.50 30.52 -28.83
C LYS A 152 29.43 30.85 -29.88
N PRO A 153 29.81 31.22 -31.13
CA PRO A 153 28.84 31.44 -32.18
C PRO A 153 28.18 30.12 -32.59
N PRO A 154 26.88 30.11 -32.92
CA PRO A 154 26.19 28.92 -33.39
C PRO A 154 26.68 28.51 -34.81
N PRO A 155 26.64 27.22 -35.16
CA PRO A 155 26.98 26.75 -36.50
C PRO A 155 25.92 27.20 -37.54
N PRO A 156 26.30 27.31 -38.83
CA PRO A 156 25.41 27.84 -39.86
C PRO A 156 24.26 26.89 -40.19
N TYR A 157 23.07 27.47 -40.34
CA TYR A 157 21.81 26.80 -40.65
C TYR A 157 21.81 26.24 -42.09
N GLN A 158 21.50 24.95 -42.26
CA GLN A 158 21.21 24.33 -43.57
C GLN A 158 19.69 24.09 -43.69
N ALA A 159 19.03 24.85 -44.56
CA ALA A 159 17.60 24.70 -44.82
C ALA A 159 17.34 23.56 -45.82
N THR A 160 16.46 22.63 -45.47
CA THR A 160 15.85 21.68 -46.42
C THR A 160 14.52 22.26 -46.95
N PRO A 161 14.23 22.17 -48.26
CA PRO A 161 13.09 22.86 -48.88
C PRO A 161 11.77 22.07 -48.74
N PRO A 162 10.60 22.75 -48.64
CA PRO A 162 9.30 22.11 -48.74
C PRO A 162 8.76 22.12 -50.17
N THR A 163 8.24 20.97 -50.62
CA THR A 163 7.47 20.81 -51.86
C THR A 163 5.99 20.60 -51.54
N SER A 164 5.16 21.27 -52.36
CA SER A 164 3.74 21.06 -52.68
C SER A 164 2.67 21.94 -52.01
N THR A 165 1.82 22.43 -52.93
CA THR A 165 0.90 23.57 -53.00
C THR A 165 -0.51 23.24 -52.45
N PRO A 166 -1.42 24.22 -52.23
CA PRO A 166 -2.31 24.67 -53.33
C PRO A 166 -2.75 26.16 -53.36
N THR A 167 -2.67 26.71 -54.58
CA THR A 167 -3.62 27.54 -55.36
C THR A 167 -4.49 28.64 -54.71
N ALA A 168 -4.36 29.85 -55.26
CA ALA A 168 -5.15 31.07 -55.01
C ALA A 168 -6.45 31.15 -55.87
N PRO A 169 -7.45 31.98 -55.51
CA PRO A 169 -8.56 32.36 -56.39
C PRO A 169 -8.40 33.75 -57.06
N PRO A 170 -9.03 34.01 -58.24
CA PRO A 170 -8.88 35.24 -59.02
C PRO A 170 -10.03 36.27 -58.88
N THR A 171 -9.84 37.45 -59.48
CA THR A 171 -10.55 38.75 -59.38
C THR A 171 -11.72 39.01 -60.38
N LEU A 172 -12.85 39.59 -59.90
CA LEU A 172 -13.83 40.61 -60.44
C LEU A 172 -14.54 40.43 -61.84
N PRO A 173 -15.74 41.04 -62.20
CA PRO A 173 -16.25 42.41 -61.92
C PRO A 173 -17.85 42.57 -61.80
N PRO A 174 -18.59 43.66 -62.19
CA PRO A 174 -19.51 44.44 -61.32
C PRO A 174 -21.03 44.54 -61.72
N GLN A 175 -21.85 45.30 -60.94
CA GLN A 175 -23.26 45.80 -61.17
C GLN A 175 -24.42 44.88 -60.70
N THR A 176 -25.62 45.27 -60.19
CA THR A 176 -26.45 46.50 -60.14
C THR A 176 -27.59 46.35 -59.08
N LEU A 177 -28.17 47.49 -58.63
CA LEU A 177 -29.29 47.66 -57.68
C LEU A 177 -30.67 47.15 -58.22
N PRO A 178 -31.69 46.93 -57.35
CA PRO A 178 -32.89 47.76 -57.50
C PRO A 178 -33.47 48.35 -56.20
N THR A 179 -34.12 49.49 -56.41
CA THR A 179 -34.73 50.48 -55.52
C THR A 179 -36.12 50.04 -55.00
N ARG A 180 -36.52 50.38 -53.75
CA ARG A 180 -37.50 51.47 -53.43
C ARG A 180 -38.28 51.32 -52.09
N THR A 181 -38.27 52.45 -51.35
CA THR A 181 -39.24 53.04 -50.38
C THR A 181 -39.42 52.52 -48.93
N THR A 182 -38.93 53.34 -47.99
CA THR A 182 -39.43 53.70 -46.63
C THR A 182 -40.86 54.31 -46.67
N PRO A 183 -41.63 54.49 -45.55
CA PRO A 183 -41.26 54.91 -44.17
C PRO A 183 -41.94 54.10 -43.02
N THR A 184 -41.59 54.10 -41.73
CA THR A 184 -41.34 55.17 -40.72
C THR A 184 -40.73 54.52 -39.43
N GLU A 185 -39.95 55.28 -38.65
CA GLU A 185 -39.24 55.06 -37.35
C GLU A 185 -39.87 54.23 -36.19
N PRO A 186 -39.17 53.98 -35.04
CA PRO A 186 -37.72 54.03 -34.75
C PRO A 186 -37.16 52.76 -34.07
N ARG A 187 -35.82 52.69 -34.04
CA ARG A 187 -34.99 51.58 -33.56
C ARG A 187 -34.57 51.82 -32.10
N ASN A 188 -34.78 50.84 -31.21
CA ASN A 188 -34.02 50.69 -29.98
C ASN A 188 -33.72 49.19 -29.77
N TYR A 189 -32.46 48.80 -29.97
CA TYR A 189 -31.98 47.46 -29.61
C TYR A 189 -30.68 47.64 -28.84
N GLY A 190 -30.67 47.10 -27.61
CA GLY A 190 -29.56 47.18 -26.67
C GLY A 190 -28.25 46.63 -27.23
N SER A 191 -27.18 47.30 -26.83
CA SER A 191 -25.80 47.03 -27.18
C SER A 191 -25.29 45.70 -26.59
N TYR A 192 -24.77 44.82 -27.45
CA TYR A 192 -24.08 43.57 -27.11
C TYR A 192 -22.70 43.76 -26.41
N SER A 193 -22.29 44.99 -26.09
CA SER A 193 -20.98 45.26 -25.50
C SER A 193 -20.90 45.01 -23.99
N THR A 194 -22.04 45.00 -23.27
CA THR A 194 -22.03 44.91 -21.80
C THR A 194 -21.93 43.47 -21.27
N GLN A 195 -22.38 42.47 -22.04
CA GLN A 195 -22.25 41.05 -21.65
C GLN A 195 -20.82 40.52 -21.80
N GLN A 196 -20.06 41.01 -22.78
CA GLN A 196 -18.69 40.54 -23.02
C GLN A 196 -17.72 41.01 -21.92
N SER A 197 -17.90 42.23 -21.40
CA SER A 197 -17.10 42.75 -20.27
C SER A 197 -17.42 42.05 -18.94
N ALA A 198 -18.67 41.66 -18.71
CA ALA A 198 -19.06 40.92 -17.50
C ALA A 198 -18.50 39.48 -17.50
N VAL A 199 -18.51 38.80 -18.64
CA VAL A 199 -17.90 37.46 -18.79
C VAL A 199 -16.39 37.52 -18.64
N ASN A 200 -15.73 38.55 -19.20
CA ASN A 200 -14.29 38.75 -19.06
C ASN A 200 -13.87 39.10 -17.62
N ALA A 201 -14.70 39.83 -16.87
CA ALA A 201 -14.45 40.08 -15.45
C ALA A 201 -14.57 38.79 -14.62
N THR A 202 -15.57 37.95 -14.90
CA THR A 202 -15.73 36.66 -14.21
C THR A 202 -14.63 35.64 -14.55
N THR A 203 -14.12 35.63 -15.79
CA THR A 203 -12.99 34.77 -16.15
C THR A 203 -11.68 35.28 -15.55
N ALA A 204 -11.48 36.60 -15.48
CA ALA A 204 -10.34 37.20 -14.78
C ALA A 204 -10.37 36.91 -13.27
N ASP A 205 -11.53 36.98 -12.62
CA ASP A 205 -11.67 36.65 -11.20
C ASP A 205 -11.47 35.15 -10.92
N LEU A 206 -11.90 34.26 -11.82
CA LEU A 206 -11.65 32.82 -11.73
C LEU A 206 -10.16 32.48 -11.91
N LEU A 207 -9.49 33.11 -12.87
CA LEU A 207 -8.04 32.96 -13.07
C LEU A 207 -7.26 33.44 -11.84
N LYS A 208 -7.69 34.55 -11.23
CA LYS A 208 -7.08 35.09 -10.01
C LYS A 208 -7.28 34.17 -8.80
N LYS A 209 -8.45 33.53 -8.66
CA LYS A 209 -8.68 32.48 -7.66
C LYS A 209 -7.85 31.23 -7.92
N GLN A 210 -7.66 30.85 -9.17
CA GLN A 210 -6.83 29.70 -9.53
C GLN A 210 -5.36 29.94 -9.18
N GLU A 211 -4.85 31.14 -9.46
CA GLU A 211 -3.50 31.56 -9.06
C GLU A 211 -3.34 31.64 -7.53
N GLU A 212 -4.37 32.11 -6.80
CA GLU A 212 -4.35 32.13 -5.34
C GLU A 212 -4.36 30.72 -4.73
N LEU A 213 -5.13 29.80 -5.32
CA LEU A 213 -5.18 28.39 -4.92
C LEU A 213 -3.85 27.70 -5.20
N GLU A 214 -3.23 27.96 -6.34
CA GLU A 214 -1.92 27.41 -6.70
C GLU A 214 -0.82 27.94 -5.78
N ARG A 215 -0.90 29.23 -5.40
CA ARG A 215 0.00 29.83 -4.42
C ARG A 215 -0.17 29.19 -3.04
N LYS A 216 -1.41 28.95 -2.59
CA LYS A 216 -1.70 28.22 -1.34
C LYS A 216 -1.24 26.77 -1.39
N ALA A 217 -1.42 26.08 -2.52
CA ALA A 217 -0.96 24.71 -2.72
C ALA A 217 0.57 24.62 -2.63
N LYS A 218 1.28 25.55 -3.26
CA LYS A 218 2.75 25.64 -3.21
C LYS A 218 3.27 25.98 -1.81
N GLU A 219 2.56 26.81 -1.06
CA GLU A 219 2.88 27.10 0.34
C GLU A 219 2.61 25.88 1.25
N LEU A 220 1.51 25.17 1.04
CA LEU A 220 1.19 23.91 1.73
C LEU A 220 2.22 22.84 1.44
N GLU A 221 2.62 22.67 0.18
CA GLU A 221 3.65 21.73 -0.23
C GLU A 221 5.02 22.10 0.36
N ARG A 222 5.34 23.41 0.43
CA ARG A 222 6.55 23.86 1.12
C ARG A 222 6.49 23.55 2.61
N ARG A 223 5.37 23.81 3.30
CA ARG A 223 5.19 23.44 4.70
C ARG A 223 5.21 21.93 4.91
N GLU A 224 4.68 21.15 3.96
CA GLU A 224 4.71 19.70 4.01
C GLU A 224 6.13 19.17 3.79
N ARG A 225 6.91 19.75 2.85
CA ARG A 225 8.34 19.46 2.71
C ARG A 225 9.14 19.91 3.93
N GLU A 226 8.80 21.04 4.53
CA GLU A 226 9.42 21.50 5.77
C GLU A 226 9.07 20.56 6.93
N LEU A 227 7.83 20.07 7.05
CA LEU A 227 7.41 19.05 8.02
C LEU A 227 7.99 17.66 7.74
N ASP A 228 8.15 17.25 6.48
CA ASP A 228 8.68 15.95 6.07
C ASP A 228 10.22 15.96 6.12
N SER A 229 10.86 17.10 5.85
CA SER A 229 12.29 17.32 6.11
C SER A 229 12.57 17.52 7.60
N GLN A 230 11.64 18.12 8.37
CA GLN A 230 11.70 18.16 9.83
C GLN A 230 11.45 16.75 10.39
N SER A 231 10.55 15.94 9.84
CA SER A 231 10.36 14.54 10.25
C SER A 231 11.56 13.66 9.87
N ARG A 232 12.19 13.89 8.72
CA ARG A 232 13.43 13.22 8.28
C ARG A 232 14.67 13.66 9.05
N SER A 233 14.78 14.94 9.41
CA SER A 233 15.88 15.45 10.26
C SER A 233 15.66 15.11 11.74
N THR A 234 14.41 15.03 12.20
CA THR A 234 14.03 14.42 13.50
C THR A 234 14.14 12.88 13.43
N GLY A 235 14.21 12.29 12.25
CA GLY A 235 14.54 10.87 12.01
C GLY A 235 15.95 10.47 12.46
N ALA A 236 16.79 11.45 12.84
CA ALA A 236 18.06 11.23 13.53
C ALA A 236 17.91 10.88 15.03
N SER A 237 16.69 10.84 15.61
CA SER A 237 16.49 10.59 17.04
C SER A 237 15.73 9.32 17.42
N PHE A 238 15.53 8.35 16.52
CA PHE A 238 15.12 7.00 16.95
C PHE A 238 16.35 6.17 17.31
N GLN A 239 16.92 6.46 18.49
CA GLN A 239 17.96 5.62 19.08
C GLN A 239 17.45 4.20 19.22
N LYS A 240 18.22 3.22 18.75
CA LYS A 240 17.93 1.79 18.98
C LYS A 240 17.84 1.59 20.49
N ASN A 241 16.67 1.16 20.97
CA ASN A 241 16.33 1.09 22.39
C ASN A 241 16.01 -0.34 22.83
N TRP A 242 15.95 -1.30 21.91
CA TRP A 242 15.52 -2.67 22.17
C TRP A 242 16.52 -3.70 21.59
N PRO A 243 16.81 -4.82 22.29
CA PRO A 243 16.44 -5.11 23.67
C PRO A 243 17.31 -4.29 24.66
N PRO A 244 16.77 -3.90 25.84
CA PRO A 244 17.46 -3.11 26.85
C PRO A 244 18.38 -4.05 27.62
N LEU A 245 19.53 -4.33 27.02
CA LEU A 245 20.51 -5.20 27.62
C LEU A 245 21.37 -4.38 28.60
N PRO A 246 21.76 -4.97 29.74
CA PRO A 246 22.76 -4.37 30.62
C PRO A 246 24.04 -4.04 29.82
N SER A 247 24.75 -2.99 30.21
CA SER A 247 25.97 -2.53 29.51
C SER A 247 27.09 -3.57 29.40
N PHE A 248 27.00 -4.68 30.14
CA PHE A 248 27.92 -5.81 30.10
C PHE A 248 27.60 -6.84 28.98
N CYS A 249 26.44 -6.76 28.32
CA CYS A 249 26.10 -7.68 27.24
C CYS A 249 26.81 -7.26 25.94
N PRO A 250 27.48 -8.19 25.23
CA PRO A 250 28.18 -7.87 23.97
C PRO A 250 27.25 -7.56 22.80
N VAL A 251 25.93 -7.71 22.98
CA VAL A 251 24.91 -7.42 21.98
C VAL A 251 24.23 -6.11 22.37
N GLY A 252 24.45 -5.03 21.62
CA GLY A 252 23.79 -3.74 21.87
C GLY A 252 22.32 -3.72 21.42
N PRO A 253 21.55 -2.67 21.78
CA PRO A 253 20.21 -2.45 21.23
C PRO A 253 20.26 -2.43 19.70
N CYS A 254 19.57 -3.38 19.08
CA CYS A 254 19.65 -3.58 17.63
C CYS A 254 18.53 -2.86 16.89
N PHE A 255 17.48 -2.44 17.58
CA PHE A 255 16.30 -1.87 16.93
C PHE A 255 15.57 -0.87 17.80
N TYR A 256 14.84 0.01 17.11
CA TYR A 256 13.87 0.88 17.73
C TYR A 256 12.55 0.11 17.88
N HIS A 257 11.99 0.18 19.08
CA HIS A 257 10.71 -0.40 19.42
C HIS A 257 9.97 0.57 20.34
N ASP A 258 8.86 1.11 19.86
CA ASP A 258 7.99 1.98 20.66
C ASP A 258 6.55 1.85 20.17
N ILE A 259 5.75 1.15 20.97
CA ILE A 259 4.36 0.83 20.64
C ILE A 259 3.50 2.10 20.64
N ASN A 260 3.81 3.09 21.48
CA ASN A 260 2.97 4.27 21.63
C ASN A 260 3.10 5.23 20.45
N VAL A 261 4.26 5.21 19.79
CA VAL A 261 4.57 6.08 18.66
C VAL A 261 4.31 5.36 17.33
N GLU A 262 4.66 4.08 17.21
CA GLU A 262 4.62 3.36 15.92
C GLU A 262 3.27 2.68 15.62
N ILE A 263 2.39 2.49 16.61
CA ILE A 263 1.11 1.79 16.43
C ILE A 263 -0.05 2.77 16.67
N SER A 264 -1.05 2.76 15.78
CA SER A 264 -2.28 3.53 15.93
C SER A 264 -2.98 3.24 17.25
N GLN A 265 -3.51 4.28 17.92
CA GLN A 265 -4.08 4.21 19.27
C GLN A 265 -5.09 3.07 19.48
N GLY A 266 -5.90 2.73 18.47
CA GLY A 266 -6.88 1.63 18.55
C GLY A 266 -6.27 0.23 18.74
N PHE A 267 -5.02 0.02 18.30
CA PHE A 267 -4.37 -1.29 18.32
C PHE A 267 -3.23 -1.41 19.35
N GLN A 268 -2.84 -0.30 19.98
CA GLN A 268 -1.73 -0.27 20.96
C GLN A 268 -1.92 -1.31 22.07
N ARG A 269 -3.14 -1.44 22.62
CA ARG A 269 -3.41 -2.41 23.69
C ARG A 269 -3.22 -3.85 23.25
N ILE A 270 -3.56 -4.18 22.00
CA ILE A 270 -3.42 -5.53 21.45
C ILE A 270 -1.93 -5.85 21.27
N VAL A 271 -1.17 -4.95 20.62
CA VAL A 271 0.27 -5.12 20.40
C VAL A 271 1.03 -5.18 21.73
N THR A 272 0.67 -4.35 22.70
CA THR A 272 1.24 -4.38 24.05
C THR A 272 0.96 -5.71 24.76
N ASN A 273 -0.27 -6.23 24.70
CA ASN A 273 -0.57 -7.55 25.28
C ASN A 273 0.24 -8.67 24.59
N MET A 274 0.37 -8.63 23.27
CA MET A 274 1.19 -9.59 22.51
C MET A 274 2.67 -9.52 22.90
N TYR A 275 3.18 -8.31 23.11
CA TYR A 275 4.55 -8.09 23.56
C TYR A 275 4.81 -8.67 24.95
N TYR A 276 3.94 -8.39 25.92
CA TYR A 276 4.06 -8.97 27.26
C TYR A 276 3.86 -10.48 27.26
N PHE A 277 3.02 -11.01 26.38
CA PHE A 277 2.86 -12.45 26.20
C PHE A 277 4.14 -13.12 25.67
N TRP A 278 4.84 -12.47 24.72
CA TRP A 278 6.14 -12.91 24.25
C TRP A 278 7.19 -12.87 25.38
N MET A 279 7.26 -11.76 26.13
CA MET A 279 8.18 -11.64 27.27
C MET A 279 7.90 -12.69 28.35
N GLY A 280 6.62 -12.94 28.64
CA GLY A 280 6.17 -13.99 29.56
C GLY A 280 6.63 -15.39 29.10
N THR A 281 6.66 -15.64 27.78
CA THR A 281 7.22 -16.89 27.23
C THR A 281 8.70 -17.03 27.59
N ALA A 282 9.49 -15.97 27.41
CA ALA A 282 10.93 -15.98 27.71
C ALA A 282 11.17 -16.21 29.22
N CYS A 283 10.41 -15.54 30.09
CA CYS A 283 10.47 -15.76 31.54
C CYS A 283 10.07 -17.19 31.93
N THR A 284 9.05 -17.76 31.28
CA THR A 284 8.62 -19.15 31.52
C THR A 284 9.70 -20.15 31.12
N LEU A 285 10.35 -19.94 29.97
CA LEU A 285 11.49 -20.77 29.56
C LEU A 285 12.69 -20.63 30.50
N ALA A 286 12.93 -19.44 31.06
CA ALA A 286 13.95 -19.26 32.09
C ALA A 286 13.61 -20.03 33.38
N PHE A 287 12.36 -19.98 33.80
CA PHE A 287 11.89 -20.77 34.95
C PHE A 287 11.94 -22.28 34.66
N ASN A 288 11.73 -22.70 33.41
CA ASN A 288 11.92 -24.08 32.97
C ASN A 288 13.37 -24.54 33.10
N VAL A 289 14.35 -23.70 32.75
CA VAL A 289 15.78 -24.01 32.98
C VAL A 289 16.05 -24.25 34.45
N LEU A 290 15.54 -23.39 35.34
CA LEU A 290 15.69 -23.57 36.79
C LEU A 290 15.00 -24.84 37.29
N SER A 291 13.83 -25.16 36.74
CA SER A 291 13.07 -26.37 37.10
C SER A 291 13.80 -27.65 36.67
N CYS A 292 14.33 -27.69 35.45
CA CYS A 292 15.12 -28.82 34.95
C CYS A 292 16.48 -28.93 35.64
N LEU A 293 17.10 -27.80 36.02
CA LEU A 293 18.31 -27.80 36.86
C LEU A 293 18.04 -28.44 38.22
N ALA A 294 16.95 -28.03 38.89
CA ALA A 294 16.57 -28.59 40.18
C ALA A 294 16.35 -30.11 40.10
N LEU A 295 15.76 -30.60 39.00
CA LEU A 295 15.61 -32.04 38.76
C LEU A 295 16.96 -32.72 38.54
N PHE A 296 17.84 -32.14 37.73
CA PHE A 296 19.19 -32.67 37.47
C PHE A 296 20.04 -32.76 38.76
N CYS A 297 19.88 -31.83 39.69
CA CYS A 297 20.57 -31.86 40.98
C CYS A 297 20.15 -33.05 41.88
N VAL A 298 18.97 -33.62 41.66
CA VAL A 298 18.45 -34.77 42.44
C VAL A 298 18.53 -36.08 41.65
N ASP A 299 18.54 -35.99 40.32
CA ASP A 299 18.59 -37.13 39.40
C ASP A 299 19.55 -36.82 38.24
N THR A 300 20.79 -37.31 38.35
CA THR A 300 21.86 -37.05 37.37
C THR A 300 21.54 -37.60 35.98
N ASP A 301 20.62 -38.57 35.87
CA ASP A 301 20.16 -39.11 34.59
C ASP A 301 19.33 -38.09 33.80
N LYS A 302 18.91 -36.99 34.43
CA LYS A 302 18.11 -35.90 33.83
C LYS A 302 18.95 -34.76 33.25
N GLY A 303 20.25 -34.99 33.05
CA GLY A 303 21.15 -34.00 32.43
C GLY A 303 20.72 -33.59 31.01
N VAL A 304 20.13 -34.51 30.24
CA VAL A 304 19.59 -34.21 28.89
C VAL A 304 18.43 -33.23 28.97
N ASP A 305 17.51 -33.40 29.92
CA ASP A 305 16.37 -32.49 30.10
C ASP A 305 16.85 -31.07 30.46
N PHE A 306 17.87 -30.95 31.30
CA PHE A 306 18.50 -29.67 31.63
C PHE A 306 19.19 -29.02 30.42
N GLY A 307 20.00 -29.79 29.67
CA GLY A 307 20.66 -29.29 28.46
C GLY A 307 19.67 -28.82 27.40
N LEU A 308 18.58 -29.58 27.18
CA LEU A 308 17.51 -29.20 26.27
C LEU A 308 16.75 -27.96 26.75
N ALA A 309 16.51 -27.80 28.04
CA ALA A 309 15.89 -26.58 28.57
C ALA A 309 16.72 -25.32 28.24
N ILE A 310 18.05 -25.40 28.34
CA ILE A 310 18.97 -24.32 27.93
C ILE A 310 18.88 -24.09 26.41
N LEU A 311 18.92 -25.16 25.62
CA LEU A 311 18.79 -25.06 24.17
C LEU A 311 17.48 -24.35 23.79
N TRP A 312 16.36 -24.69 24.42
CA TRP A 312 15.06 -24.13 24.11
C TRP A 312 14.93 -22.66 24.46
N ILE A 313 15.43 -22.19 25.61
CA ILE A 313 15.41 -20.75 25.89
C ILE A 313 16.25 -19.97 24.86
N LEU A 314 17.40 -20.50 24.46
CA LEU A 314 18.29 -19.85 23.49
C LEU A 314 17.74 -19.89 22.06
N LEU A 315 17.02 -20.95 21.68
CA LEU A 315 16.46 -21.11 20.34
C LEU A 315 15.08 -20.45 20.22
N PHE A 316 14.15 -20.80 21.10
CA PHE A 316 12.75 -20.38 20.97
C PHE A 316 12.53 -18.92 21.30
N THR A 317 13.31 -18.30 22.19
CA THR A 317 13.15 -16.86 22.49
C THR A 317 13.43 -15.98 21.26
N PRO A 318 14.61 -16.05 20.60
CA PRO A 318 14.87 -15.26 19.40
C PRO A 318 14.05 -15.74 18.19
N CYS A 319 13.82 -17.04 18.04
CA CYS A 319 12.99 -17.57 16.95
C CYS A 319 11.57 -17.03 17.03
N SER A 320 10.91 -17.15 18.19
CA SER A 320 9.55 -16.65 18.39
C SER A 320 9.43 -15.13 18.19
N PHE A 321 10.46 -14.38 18.57
CA PHE A 321 10.52 -12.94 18.32
C PHE A 321 10.50 -12.62 16.81
N VAL A 322 11.32 -13.32 16.02
CA VAL A 322 11.44 -13.10 14.58
C VAL A 322 10.24 -13.67 13.82
N CYS A 323 9.77 -14.84 14.21
CA CYS A 323 8.82 -15.63 13.45
C CYS A 323 7.36 -15.23 13.71
N TRP A 324 7.00 -14.69 14.88
CA TRP A 324 5.61 -14.26 15.10
C TRP A 324 5.48 -12.86 15.68
N TYR A 325 6.31 -12.46 16.65
CA TYR A 325 6.14 -11.14 17.27
C TYR A 325 6.44 -10.00 16.28
N ARG A 326 7.57 -10.09 15.57
CA ARG A 326 7.97 -9.14 14.52
C ARG A 326 6.92 -9.04 13.40
N PRO A 327 6.41 -10.14 12.83
CA PRO A 327 5.31 -10.11 11.87
C PRO A 327 4.08 -9.39 12.42
N VAL A 328 3.60 -9.72 13.62
CA VAL A 328 2.40 -9.06 14.18
C VAL A 328 2.63 -7.57 14.42
N TYR A 329 3.81 -7.20 14.91
CA TYR A 329 4.17 -5.79 15.12
C TYR A 329 4.17 -5.02 13.79
N LYS A 330 4.77 -5.60 12.75
CA LYS A 330 4.75 -5.03 11.39
C LYS A 330 3.33 -4.99 10.80
N ALA A 331 2.51 -5.99 11.09
CA ALA A 331 1.14 -6.07 10.61
C ALA A 331 0.31 -4.88 11.11
N PHE A 332 0.36 -4.61 12.42
CA PHE A 332 -0.35 -3.48 13.03
C PHE A 332 0.28 -2.11 12.71
N ARG A 333 1.61 -2.05 12.50
CA ARG A 333 2.28 -0.80 12.12
C ARG A 333 1.96 -0.36 10.69
N ALA A 334 1.95 -1.30 9.74
CA ALA A 334 1.80 -1.01 8.32
C ALA A 334 0.42 -1.37 7.76
N ASP A 335 -0.54 -1.72 8.63
CA ASP A 335 -1.86 -2.25 8.28
C ASP A 335 -1.81 -3.35 7.19
N SER A 336 -0.88 -4.28 7.37
CA SER A 336 -0.51 -5.25 6.33
C SER A 336 -1.17 -6.61 6.57
N SER A 337 -2.21 -6.92 5.78
CA SER A 337 -2.94 -8.21 5.84
C SER A 337 -2.05 -9.44 5.61
N PHE A 338 -0.99 -9.29 4.82
CA PHE A 338 -0.02 -10.35 4.59
C PHE A 338 0.75 -10.72 5.87
N ASN A 339 1.23 -9.73 6.62
CA ASN A 339 1.93 -9.97 7.89
C ASN A 339 0.98 -10.54 8.95
N PHE A 340 -0.32 -10.19 8.91
CA PHE A 340 -1.34 -10.84 9.73
C PHE A 340 -1.48 -12.33 9.39
N PHE A 341 -1.57 -12.70 8.11
CA PHE A 341 -1.65 -14.11 7.70
C PHE A 341 -0.45 -14.94 8.18
N VAL A 342 0.77 -14.43 7.98
CA VAL A 342 2.01 -15.06 8.46
C VAL A 342 2.01 -15.21 9.98
N PHE A 343 1.61 -14.16 10.70
CA PHE A 343 1.47 -14.21 12.15
C PHE A 343 0.51 -15.31 12.60
N PHE A 344 -0.72 -15.36 12.09
CA PHE A 344 -1.72 -16.35 12.54
C PHE A 344 -1.26 -17.78 12.29
N PHE A 345 -0.66 -18.07 11.13
CA PHE A 345 -0.15 -19.41 10.83
C PHE A 345 0.98 -19.82 11.79
N ILE A 346 1.98 -18.96 11.97
CA ILE A 346 3.12 -19.28 12.84
C ILE A 346 2.70 -19.32 14.31
N PHE A 347 1.85 -18.40 14.74
CA PHE A 347 1.37 -18.34 16.11
C PHE A 347 0.46 -19.54 16.44
N PHE A 348 -0.31 -20.05 15.49
CA PHE A 348 -1.04 -21.32 15.66
C PHE A 348 -0.10 -22.48 15.96
N VAL A 349 0.97 -22.64 15.18
CA VAL A 349 2.00 -23.68 15.44
C VAL A 349 2.66 -23.45 16.80
N GLN A 350 2.93 -22.19 17.17
CA GLN A 350 3.46 -21.83 18.49
C GLN A 350 2.53 -22.24 19.63
N VAL A 351 1.21 -22.07 19.47
CA VAL A 351 0.21 -22.52 20.45
C VAL A 351 0.21 -24.04 20.60
N VAL A 352 0.34 -24.79 19.51
CA VAL A 352 0.52 -26.26 19.56
C VAL A 352 1.78 -26.61 20.35
N LEU A 353 2.90 -25.90 20.14
CA LEU A 353 4.12 -26.10 20.94
C LEU A 353 3.89 -25.81 22.43
N TYR A 354 3.14 -24.77 22.81
CA TYR A 354 2.82 -24.51 24.21
C TYR A 354 1.99 -25.63 24.86
N VAL A 355 1.08 -26.25 24.11
CA VAL A 355 0.35 -27.44 24.60
C VAL A 355 1.30 -28.61 24.82
N LEU A 356 2.25 -28.86 23.90
CA LEU A 356 3.26 -29.91 24.06
C LEU A 356 4.19 -29.64 25.26
N MET A 357 4.60 -28.38 25.47
CA MET A 357 5.36 -27.97 26.66
C MET A 357 4.56 -28.22 27.95
N THR A 358 3.26 -27.93 27.94
CA THR A 358 2.35 -28.18 29.07
C THR A 358 2.25 -29.66 29.41
N ILE A 359 2.17 -30.53 28.40
CA ILE A 359 2.17 -31.99 28.59
C ILE A 359 3.51 -32.43 29.22
N GLY A 360 4.64 -31.92 28.72
CA GLY A 360 5.98 -32.24 29.20
C GLY A 360 6.37 -33.67 28.83
N ILE A 361 6.65 -33.91 27.55
CA ILE A 361 7.12 -35.22 27.09
C ILE A 361 8.49 -35.52 27.73
N PRO A 362 8.67 -36.67 28.40
CA PRO A 362 9.96 -37.02 29.02
C PRO A 362 11.12 -36.99 28.00
N GLY A 363 12.25 -36.41 28.37
CA GLY A 363 13.42 -36.29 27.50
C GLY A 363 13.35 -35.13 26.50
N TRP A 364 12.32 -34.28 26.55
CA TRP A 364 12.20 -33.09 25.72
C TRP A 364 12.66 -31.82 26.44
N GLY A 365 13.06 -31.88 27.71
CA GLY A 365 13.52 -30.70 28.45
C GLY A 365 12.44 -29.69 28.82
N PHE A 366 11.18 -30.12 28.91
CA PHE A 366 10.07 -29.32 29.45
C PHE A 366 9.53 -29.94 30.74
N SER A 367 9.47 -29.15 31.81
CA SER A 367 8.90 -29.57 33.08
C SER A 367 7.36 -29.46 33.10
N GLY A 368 6.70 -30.04 32.10
CA GLY A 368 5.23 -30.10 32.04
C GLY A 368 4.62 -31.09 33.04
N TRP A 369 3.32 -31.33 32.94
CA TRP A 369 2.57 -32.15 33.90
C TRP A 369 3.12 -33.56 34.08
N ILE A 370 3.50 -34.25 33.00
CA ILE A 370 4.00 -35.63 33.10
C ILE A 370 5.33 -35.68 33.88
N VAL A 371 6.30 -34.84 33.50
CA VAL A 371 7.62 -34.83 34.15
C VAL A 371 7.53 -34.34 35.60
N SER A 372 6.72 -33.30 35.87
CA SER A 372 6.56 -32.74 37.21
C SER A 372 5.91 -33.72 38.19
N LEU A 373 4.86 -34.44 37.77
CA LEU A 373 4.24 -35.49 38.58
C LEU A 373 5.18 -36.67 38.83
N ALA A 374 6.01 -37.05 37.85
CA ALA A 374 7.03 -38.06 38.04
C ALA A 374 8.09 -37.61 39.05
N ALA A 375 8.49 -36.33 39.00
CA ALA A 375 9.49 -35.76 39.90
C ALA A 375 9.05 -35.75 41.38
N LEU A 376 7.74 -35.65 41.68
CA LEU A 376 7.23 -35.74 43.06
C LEU A 376 7.63 -37.03 43.78
N LYS A 377 7.74 -38.15 43.03
CA LYS A 377 8.17 -39.43 43.59
C LYS A 377 9.66 -39.47 43.92
N LYS A 378 10.45 -38.60 43.29
CA LYS A 378 11.91 -38.52 43.46
C LYS A 378 12.29 -37.50 44.54
N SER A 379 11.71 -36.30 44.47
CA SER A 379 11.85 -35.26 45.49
C SER A 379 10.62 -34.37 45.46
N THR A 380 9.94 -34.27 46.62
CA THR A 380 8.74 -33.45 46.75
C THR A 380 9.02 -31.98 46.43
N GLY A 381 10.15 -31.44 46.89
CA GLY A 381 10.50 -30.04 46.65
C GLY A 381 10.70 -29.74 45.15
N VAL A 382 11.43 -30.60 44.45
CA VAL A 382 11.63 -30.46 43.00
C VAL A 382 10.31 -30.62 42.25
N GLY A 383 9.51 -31.63 42.60
CA GLY A 383 8.20 -31.85 41.97
C GLY A 383 7.27 -30.66 42.12
N VAL A 384 7.26 -29.99 43.27
CA VAL A 384 6.47 -28.76 43.49
C VAL A 384 6.95 -27.62 42.58
N ILE A 385 8.27 -27.38 42.47
CA ILE A 385 8.82 -26.35 41.57
C ILE A 385 8.40 -26.62 40.12
N MET A 386 8.53 -27.88 39.68
CA MET A 386 8.17 -28.27 38.33
C MET A 386 6.66 -28.17 38.08
N LEU A 387 5.81 -28.47 39.07
CA LEU A 387 4.35 -28.29 38.99
C LEU A 387 3.97 -26.82 38.84
N LEU A 388 4.64 -25.91 39.55
CA LEU A 388 4.44 -24.48 39.34
C LEU A 388 4.76 -24.09 37.90
N ASN A 389 5.84 -24.63 37.32
CA ASN A 389 6.16 -24.34 35.93
C ASN A 389 5.14 -24.96 34.95
N ALA A 390 4.63 -26.16 35.21
CA ALA A 390 3.55 -26.77 34.43
C ALA A 390 2.26 -25.94 34.45
N LEU A 391 1.93 -25.32 35.59
CA LEU A 391 0.82 -24.37 35.70
C LEU A 391 1.05 -23.12 34.85
N VAL A 392 2.27 -22.57 34.86
CA VAL A 392 2.62 -21.42 34.02
C VAL A 392 2.54 -21.78 32.53
N PHE A 393 3.04 -22.95 32.11
CA PHE A 393 2.85 -23.43 30.74
C PHE A 393 1.38 -23.57 30.36
N THR A 394 0.55 -24.09 31.27
CA THR A 394 -0.90 -24.22 31.06
C THR A 394 -1.55 -22.85 30.87
N ALA A 395 -1.22 -21.88 31.72
CA ALA A 395 -1.69 -20.50 31.59
C ALA A 395 -1.23 -19.87 30.26
N GLN A 396 0.01 -20.12 29.85
CA GLN A 396 0.56 -19.64 28.58
C GLN A 396 -0.18 -20.22 27.37
N ALA A 397 -0.45 -21.52 27.36
CA ALA A 397 -1.22 -22.17 26.30
C ALA A 397 -2.66 -21.61 26.24
N ALA A 398 -3.31 -21.47 27.39
CA ALA A 398 -4.67 -20.91 27.48
C ALA A 398 -4.73 -19.47 26.98
N MET A 399 -3.80 -18.61 27.41
CA MET A 399 -3.70 -17.23 26.92
C MET A 399 -3.40 -17.17 25.42
N GLY A 400 -2.55 -18.05 24.90
CA GLY A 400 -2.29 -18.17 23.46
C GLY A 400 -3.54 -18.47 22.64
N VAL A 401 -4.39 -19.39 23.11
CA VAL A 401 -5.69 -19.69 22.47
C VAL A 401 -6.64 -18.49 22.54
N VAL A 402 -6.70 -17.79 23.67
CA VAL A 402 -7.53 -16.58 23.81
C VAL A 402 -7.09 -15.47 22.84
N LEU A 403 -5.78 -15.31 22.65
CA LEU A 403 -5.19 -14.33 21.72
C LEU A 403 -5.43 -14.68 20.25
N LEU A 404 -5.64 -15.94 19.89
CA LEU A 404 -6.04 -16.34 18.55
C LEU A 404 -7.50 -16.03 18.22
N LYS A 405 -8.37 -15.93 19.25
CA LYS A 405 -9.81 -15.67 19.06
C LYS A 405 -10.17 -14.18 19.07
N LYS A 406 -9.26 -13.33 19.57
CA LYS A 406 -9.40 -11.87 19.59
C LYS A 406 -8.71 -11.28 18.38
#